data_AF-A0A933BQL3-F1
#
_entry.id   AF-A0A933BQL3-F1
#
_cell.length_a   1.000
_cell.length_b   1.000
_cell.length_c   1.000
_cell.angle_alpha   90.00
_cell.angle_beta   90.00
_cell.angle_gamma   90.00
#
_symmetry.space_group_name_H-M   'P 1'
#
loop_
_entity.id
_entity.type
_entity.pdbx_description
1 polymer ?
#
loop_
_entity_poly.entity_id
_entity_poly.type
_entity_poly.pdbx_seq_one_letter_code
_entity_poly.pdbx_strand_id
1 'polypeptide(L)' 'MIEETCPKCGKPNVTQSAWCEYCLTYFNEYGKDIVLYCPECSHPNDYNSSHCEVCNEPLKPGQVE' A
#
# COMPACT_ATOMS: atom_id res chain seq x y z
N MET A 1 -5.35 16.45 -12.81
CA MET A 1 -4.78 15.55 -11.78
C MET A 1 -4.03 16.44 -10.82
N ILE A 2 -4.35 16.38 -9.52
CA ILE A 2 -3.56 17.11 -8.52
C ILE A 2 -2.41 16.17 -8.18
N GLU A 3 -1.18 16.65 -8.31
CA GLU A 3 0.04 15.91 -8.01
C GLU A 3 0.62 16.42 -6.70
N GLU A 4 0.92 15.51 -5.77
CA GLU A 4 1.63 15.80 -4.52
C GLU A 4 3.02 15.17 -4.55
N THR A 5 3.95 15.71 -3.77
CA THR A 5 5.29 15.13 -3.68
C THR A 5 5.34 14.13 -2.53
N CYS A 6 5.77 12.90 -2.80
CA CYS A 6 5.94 11.90 -1.76
C CYS A 6 6.94 12.39 -0.69
N PRO A 7 6.55 12.45 0.60
CA PRO A 7 7.42 12.98 1.65
C PRO A 7 8.63 12.08 1.93
N LYS A 8 8.61 10.82 1.47
CA LYS A 8 9.72 9.88 1.67
C LYS A 8 10.72 9.86 0.51
N CYS A 9 10.25 9.80 -0.74
CA CYS A 9 11.14 9.64 -1.90
C CYS A 9 11.27 10.90 -2.77
N GLY A 10 10.48 11.94 -2.51
CA GLY A 10 10.54 13.21 -3.23
C GLY A 10 10.02 13.19 -4.67
N LYS A 11 9.42 12.08 -5.11
CA LYS A 11 8.82 11.98 -6.46
C LYS A 11 7.38 12.50 -6.46
N PRO A 12 6.92 13.10 -7.57
CA PRO A 12 5.52 13.46 -7.75
C PRO A 12 4.65 12.19 -7.75
N ASN A 13 3.47 12.28 -7.15
CA ASN A 13 2.50 11.21 -6.99
C ASN A 13 1.09 11.76 -7.12
N VAL A 14 0.10 10.90 -7.36
CA VAL A 14 -1.31 11.30 -7.39
C VAL A 14 -1.80 11.58 -5.97
N THR A 15 -2.46 12.73 -5.76
CA THR A 15 -2.90 13.24 -4.42
C THR A 15 -4.03 12.42 -3.78
N GLN A 16 -4.48 11.37 -4.43
CA GLN A 16 -5.55 10.48 -3.94
C GLN A 16 -5.12 9.02 -3.98
N SER A 17 -3.83 8.75 -4.20
CA SER A 17 -3.32 7.40 -4.06
C SER A 17 -3.01 7.13 -2.59
N ALA A 18 -3.33 5.93 -2.15
CA ALA A 18 -3.10 5.54 -0.78
C ALA A 18 -1.60 5.23 -0.51
N TRP A 19 -0.81 5.05 -1.58
CA TRP A 19 0.65 4.93 -1.54
C TRP A 19 1.37 5.66 -2.69
N CYS A 20 2.66 5.88 -2.52
CA CYS A 20 3.52 6.36 -3.59
C CYS A 20 3.78 5.25 -4.62
N GLU A 21 3.52 5.51 -5.90
CA GLU A 21 3.75 4.56 -7.00
C GLU A 21 5.22 4.13 -7.14
N TYR A 22 6.14 4.97 -6.67
CA TYR A 22 7.58 4.75 -6.87
C TYR A 22 8.28 4.06 -5.70
N CYS A 23 7.83 4.31 -4.46
CA CYS A 23 8.48 3.79 -3.26
C CYS A 23 7.55 3.03 -2.33
N LEU A 24 6.28 2.89 -2.75
CA LEU A 24 5.24 2.12 -2.07
C LEU A 24 5.05 2.52 -0.60
N THR A 25 5.37 3.77 -0.28
CA THR A 25 5.14 4.32 1.05
C THR A 25 3.75 4.90 1.09
N TYR A 26 2.96 4.50 2.08
CA TYR A 26 1.63 5.01 2.28
C TYR A 26 1.64 6.47 2.73
N PHE A 27 0.64 7.23 2.29
CA PHE A 27 0.39 8.57 2.82
C PHE A 27 -0.45 8.42 4.09
N ASN A 28 0.00 8.96 5.22
CA ASN A 28 -0.66 8.72 6.52
C ASN A 28 -2.15 9.07 6.55
N GLU A 29 -2.60 10.02 5.72
CA GLU A 29 -4.00 10.47 5.69
C GLU A 29 -4.91 9.56 4.84
N TYR A 30 -4.38 8.91 3.79
CA TYR A 30 -5.14 8.04 2.88
C TYR A 30 -4.88 6.55 3.10
N GLY A 31 -3.75 6.22 3.73
CA GLY A 31 -3.27 4.86 3.89
C GLY A 31 -3.69 4.15 5.18
N LYS A 32 -4.32 4.87 6.11
CA LYS A 32 -4.65 4.37 7.45
C LYS A 32 -5.63 3.19 7.43
N ASP A 33 -6.51 3.14 6.44
CA ASP A 33 -7.58 2.14 6.35
C ASP A 33 -7.39 1.17 5.18
N ILE A 34 -6.19 1.11 4.58
CA ILE A 34 -5.91 0.14 3.50
C ILE A 34 -5.79 -1.25 4.08
N VAL A 35 -6.52 -2.18 3.47
CA VAL A 35 -6.39 -3.62 3.69
C VAL A 35 -5.60 -4.24 2.54
N LEU A 36 -4.59 -5.06 2.85
CA LEU A 36 -3.91 -5.89 1.86
C LEU A 36 -4.64 -7.21 1.71
N TYR A 37 -5.06 -7.52 0.49
CA TYR A 37 -5.62 -8.84 0.18
C TYR A 37 -4.51 -9.79 -0.22
N CYS A 38 -4.44 -10.95 0.43
CA CYS A 38 -3.49 -11.98 0.05
C CYS A 38 -3.79 -12.48 -1.37
N PRO A 39 -2.79 -12.53 -2.28
CA PRO A 39 -3.02 -12.97 -3.66
C PRO A 39 -3.43 -14.45 -3.76
N GLU A 40 -2.99 -15.27 -2.81
CA GLU A 40 -3.23 -16.73 -2.84
C GLU A 40 -4.57 -17.12 -2.22
N CYS A 41 -4.95 -16.48 -1.11
CA CYS A 41 -6.16 -16.88 -0.37
C CYS A 41 -7.20 -15.76 -0.22
N SER A 42 -6.95 -14.57 -0.79
CA SER A 42 -7.83 -13.39 -0.71
C SER A 42 -8.17 -12.95 0.72
N HIS A 43 -7.40 -13.39 1.71
CA HIS A 43 -7.62 -12.99 3.10
C HIS A 43 -7.21 -11.53 3.30
N PRO A 44 -8.01 -10.72 4.01
CA PRO A 44 -7.65 -9.34 4.35
C PRO A 44 -6.56 -9.32 5.42
N ASN A 45 -5.54 -8.48 5.24
CA ASN A 45 -4.41 -8.32 6.15
C ASN A 45 -4.14 -6.84 6.42
N ASP A 46 -3.47 -6.55 7.54
CA ASP A 46 -2.90 -5.22 7.81
C ASP A 46 -1.88 -4.86 6.72
N TYR A 47 -1.84 -3.60 6.32
CA TYR A 47 -0.90 -3.13 5.31
C TYR A 47 0.57 -3.33 5.70
N ASN A 48 0.87 -3.28 7.00
CA ASN A 48 2.22 -3.48 7.53
C ASN A 48 2.56 -4.97 7.68
N SER A 49 1.62 -5.89 7.44
CA SER A 49 1.90 -7.32 7.45
C SER A 49 2.83 -7.67 6.28
N SER A 50 3.95 -8.31 6.61
CA SER A 50 4.86 -8.84 5.59
C SER A 50 4.41 -10.19 5.02
N HIS A 51 3.53 -10.90 5.73
CA HIS A 51 3.02 -12.22 5.38
C HIS A 51 1.53 -12.31 5.72
N CYS A 52 0.80 -13.12 4.95
CA CYS A 52 -0.61 -13.39 5.21
C CYS A 52 -0.77 -14.15 6.53
N GLU A 53 -1.68 -13.72 7.39
CA GLU A 53 -1.91 -14.37 8.69
C GLU A 53 -2.48 -15.80 8.57
N VAL A 54 -3.09 -16.14 7.43
CA VAL A 54 -3.73 -17.43 7.20
C VAL A 54 -2.80 -18.42 6.51
N CYS A 55 -2.23 -18.05 5.35
CA CYS A 55 -1.42 -18.95 4.54
C CYS A 55 0.09 -18.68 4.66
N ASN A 56 0.49 -17.64 5.38
CA ASN A 56 1.89 -17.24 5.57
C ASN A 56 2.65 -16.90 4.27
N GLU A 57 1.92 -16.67 3.17
CA GLU A 57 2.50 -16.22 1.90
C GLU A 57 2.91 -14.75 1.99
N PRO A 58 4.00 -14.35 1.32
CA PRO A 58 4.51 -12.98 1.40
C PRO A 58 3.52 -11.99 0.79
N LEU A 59 3.25 -10.93 1.54
CA LEU A 59 2.45 -9.79 1.10
C LEU A 59 3.40 -8.71 0.58
N LYS A 60 3.08 -8.10 -0.56
CA LYS A 60 3.80 -6.93 -1.06
C LYS A 60 2.90 -5.70 -0.95
N PRO A 61 3.40 -4.60 -0.36
CA PRO A 61 2.71 -3.32 -0.40
C PRO A 61 2.46 -2.92 -1.87
N GLY A 62 1.29 -2.37 -2.18
CA GLY A 62 0.92 -1.98 -3.56
C GLY A 62 0.43 -3.13 -4.45
N GLN A 63 0.06 -4.29 -3.87
CA GLN A 63 -0.55 -5.41 -4.61
C GLN A 63 -2.02 -5.20 -5.00
N VAL A 64 -2.64 -4.09 -4.61
CA VAL A 64 -4.03 -3.78 -4.95
C VAL A 64 -4.08 -2.55 -5.83
N GLU A 65 -3.92 -2.73 -7.14
CA GLU A 65 -4.61 -1.91 -8.14
C GLU A 65 -5.66 -2.77 -8.84
#